data_AF-A0A6N2SNC3-F1
#
_entry.id   AF-A0A6N2SNC3-F1
#
_cell.length_a   1.000
_cell.length_b   1.000
_cell.length_c   1.000
_cell.angle_alpha   90.00
_cell.angle_beta   90.00
_cell.angle_gamma   90.00
#
_symmetry.space_group_name_H-M   'P 1'
#
loop_
_entity.id
_entity.type
_entity.pdbx_description
1 polymer ?
#
loop_
_entity_poly.entity_id
_entity_poly.type
_entity_poly.pdbx_seq_one_letter_code
_entity_poly.pdbx_strand_id
1 'polypeptide(L)'
;MLVQKGLRSLTTTKIAPIHPGEVLMEDFIEGFGITQHKLAVAIGVPPRRINEIVHGKRGITADTAMRLSRYFGTTPGFWMNLQMR
;
A
#
# COMPACT_ATOMS: atom_id res chain seq x y z
N MET A 1 -21.11 34.50 13.48
CA MET A 1 -20.16 33.95 14.46
C MET A 1 -19.27 32.96 13.72
N LEU A 2 -17.98 33.28 13.58
CA LEU A 2 -16.94 32.51 12.89
C LEU A 2 -16.88 31.05 13.43
N VAL A 3 -16.47 30.03 12.67
CA VAL A 3 -15.07 29.77 12.34
C VAL A 3 -14.92 28.93 11.05
N GLN A 4 -14.05 29.44 10.18
CA GLN A 4 -13.41 28.75 9.07
C GLN A 4 -12.60 27.55 9.57
N LYS A 5 -12.76 26.37 8.95
CA LYS A 5 -11.69 25.36 8.98
C LYS A 5 -11.40 24.87 7.56
N GLY A 6 -10.54 25.63 6.90
CA GLY A 6 -9.56 25.09 5.96
C GLY A 6 -10.04 24.76 4.56
N LEU A 7 -10.25 25.80 3.77
CA LEU A 7 -10.11 25.77 2.31
C LEU A 7 -8.71 25.23 1.96
N ARG A 8 -8.57 23.97 1.51
CA ARG A 8 -7.32 23.47 0.91
C ARG A 8 -7.37 23.65 -0.61
N SER A 9 -6.91 24.83 -1.02
CA SER A 9 -6.22 25.21 -2.27
C SER A 9 -6.48 24.38 -3.55
N LEU A 10 -7.08 25.03 -4.55
CA LEU A 10 -7.08 24.64 -5.97
C LEU A 10 -5.74 24.99 -6.64
N THR A 11 -4.64 24.42 -6.16
CA THR A 11 -3.33 24.51 -6.82
C THR A 11 -2.95 23.12 -7.30
N THR A 12 -2.59 23.00 -8.59
CA THR A 12 -1.97 21.82 -9.22
C THR A 12 -0.69 21.45 -8.48
N THR A 13 -0.85 20.87 -7.30
CA THR A 13 0.20 20.33 -6.48
C THR A 13 0.54 19.03 -7.18
N LYS A 14 1.78 18.91 -7.66
CA LYS A 14 2.30 17.66 -8.20
C LYS A 14 2.19 16.62 -7.08
N ILE A 15 1.11 15.84 -7.07
CA ILE A 15 0.84 14.81 -6.06
C ILE A 15 2.03 13.85 -6.19
N ALA A 16 2.80 13.69 -5.12
CA ALA A 16 3.89 12.73 -5.11
C ALA A 16 3.32 11.35 -5.45
N PRO A 17 4.04 10.53 -6.24
CA PRO A 17 3.59 9.17 -6.51
C PRO A 17 3.36 8.44 -5.19
N ILE A 18 2.15 7.89 -5.00
CA ILE A 18 1.84 7.10 -3.80
C ILE A 18 2.60 5.79 -3.93
N HIS A 19 3.47 5.47 -2.98
CA HIS A 19 4.19 4.21 -3.02
C HIS A 19 3.20 3.04 -2.85
N PRO A 20 3.33 1.92 -3.58
CA PRO A 20 2.44 0.76 -3.41
C PRO A 20 2.36 0.23 -1.97
N GLY A 21 3.43 0.46 -1.21
CA GLY A 21 3.52 0.13 0.20
C GLY A 21 2.61 0.94 1.11
N GLU A 22 2.33 2.20 0.78
CA GLU A 22 1.37 3.03 1.52
C GLU A 22 -0.04 2.46 1.35
N VAL A 23 -0.43 2.15 0.10
CA VAL A 23 -1.70 1.47 -0.20
C VAL A 23 -1.80 0.12 0.52
N LEU A 24 -0.73 -0.68 0.51
CA LEU A 24 -0.71 -1.95 1.22
C LEU A 24 -0.92 -1.79 2.73
N MET A 25 -0.35 -0.74 3.33
CA MET A 25 -0.47 -0.49 4.76
C MET A 25 -1.89 0.00 5.12
N GLU A 26 -2.33 1.09 4.51
CA GLU A 26 -3.57 1.79 4.90
C GLU A 26 -4.82 1.02 4.48
N ASP A 27 -4.93 0.65 3.20
CA ASP A 27 -6.17 0.10 2.66
C ASP A 27 -6.35 -1.40 2.96
N PHE A 28 -5.24 -2.12 3.18
CA PHE A 28 -5.25 -3.58 3.30
C PHE A 28 -4.81 -4.09 4.67
N ILE A 29 -3.66 -3.67 5.20
CA ILE A 29 -3.21 -4.17 6.50
C ILE A 29 -4.08 -3.58 7.62
N GLU A 30 -4.22 -2.25 7.65
CA GLU A 30 -5.08 -1.56 8.62
C GLU A 30 -6.56 -1.78 8.31
N GLY A 31 -6.96 -1.69 7.04
CA GLY A 31 -8.34 -1.95 6.61
C GLY A 31 -8.87 -3.34 7.01
N PHE A 32 -8.02 -4.38 7.06
CA PHE A 32 -8.40 -5.71 7.52
C PHE A 32 -8.06 -5.98 9.00
N GLY A 33 -7.50 -5.01 9.72
CA GLY A 33 -7.12 -5.13 11.14
C GLY A 33 -6.07 -6.21 11.40
N ILE A 34 -5.12 -6.41 10.49
CA ILE A 34 -4.03 -7.38 10.61
C ILE A 34 -2.68 -6.70 10.81
N THR A 35 -1.67 -7.45 11.24
CA THR A 35 -0.30 -6.93 11.35
C THR A 35 0.51 -7.26 10.10
N GLN A 36 1.57 -6.48 9.82
CA GLN A 36 2.56 -6.79 8.77
C GLN A 36 3.12 -8.21 8.93
N HIS A 37 3.38 -8.63 10.17
CA HIS A 37 3.86 -9.97 10.48
C HIS A 37 2.83 -11.04 10.10
N LYS A 38 1.55 -10.85 10.47
CA LYS A 38 0.46 -11.78 10.12
C LYS A 38 0.33 -11.92 8.61
N LEU A 39 0.39 -10.81 7.87
CA LEU A 39 0.39 -10.84 6.41
C LEU A 39 1.58 -11.63 5.86
N ALA A 40 2.80 -11.33 6.34
CA ALA A 40 4.01 -11.97 5.87
C ALA A 40 3.97 -13.50 6.03
N VAL A 41 3.53 -13.98 7.19
CA VAL A 41 3.32 -15.40 7.46
C VAL A 41 2.26 -15.97 6.52
N ALA A 42 1.12 -15.31 6.38
CA ALA A 42 0.01 -15.80 5.56
C ALA A 42 0.37 -15.94 4.07
N ILE A 43 1.22 -15.06 3.55
CA ILE A 43 1.65 -15.11 2.15
C ILE A 43 3.00 -15.81 1.92
N GLY A 44 3.58 -16.36 2.99
CA GLY A 44 4.81 -17.16 2.95
C GLY A 44 6.05 -16.37 2.54
N VAL A 45 6.25 -15.17 3.09
CA VAL A 45 7.44 -14.33 2.85
C VAL A 45 8.06 -13.88 4.17
N PRO A 46 9.37 -13.53 4.19
CA PRO A 46 9.99 -12.96 5.38
C PRO A 46 9.29 -11.65 5.81
N PRO A 47 9.01 -11.42 7.12
CA PRO A 47 8.39 -10.18 7.60
C PRO A 47 9.12 -8.90 7.15
N ARG A 48 10.44 -8.97 7.07
CA ARG A 48 11.28 -7.89 6.55
C ARG A 48 10.87 -7.44 5.13
N ARG A 49 10.40 -8.35 4.27
CA ARG A 49 9.93 -8.02 2.92
C ARG A 49 8.72 -7.08 3.00
N ILE A 50 7.73 -7.40 3.82
CA ILE A 50 6.54 -6.56 3.99
C ILE A 50 6.92 -5.23 4.63
N ASN A 51 7.77 -5.26 5.66
CA ASN A 51 8.27 -4.05 6.31
C ASN A 51 8.96 -3.10 5.33
N GLU A 52 9.85 -3.61 4.47
CA GLU A 52 10.52 -2.78 3.47
C GLU A 52 9.54 -2.23 2.41
N ILE A 53 8.52 -3.01 2.02
CA ILE A 53 7.50 -2.57 1.07
C ILE A 53 6.69 -1.41 1.66
N VAL A 54 6.11 -1.59 2.86
CA VAL A 54 5.24 -0.57 3.47
C VAL A 54 5.99 0.73 3.83
N HIS A 55 7.30 0.67 4.01
CA HIS A 55 8.15 1.85 4.26
C HIS A 55 8.81 2.41 2.99
N GLY A 56 8.39 1.99 1.78
CA GLY A 56 8.91 2.56 0.54
C GLY A 56 10.34 2.15 0.19
N LYS A 57 10.95 1.19 0.91
CA LYS A 57 12.33 0.75 0.70
C LYS A 57 12.45 -0.35 -0.35
N ARG A 58 11.33 -0.95 -0.75
CA ARG A 58 11.25 -2.05 -1.72
C ARG A 58 9.95 -1.94 -2.52
N GLY A 59 10.04 -2.12 -3.84
CA GLY A 59 8.86 -2.23 -4.70
C GLY A 59 8.17 -3.59 -4.63
N ILE A 60 6.99 -3.69 -5.21
CA ILE A 60 6.26 -4.95 -5.33
C ILE A 60 6.74 -5.71 -6.57
N THR A 61 7.28 -6.91 -6.36
CA THR A 61 7.66 -7.83 -7.46
C THR A 61 6.45 -8.62 -7.96
N ALA A 62 6.53 -9.21 -9.15
CA ALA A 62 5.47 -10.07 -9.70
C ALA A 62 5.11 -11.25 -8.77
N ASP A 63 6.10 -11.92 -8.15
CA ASP A 63 5.87 -12.96 -7.13
C ASP A 63 5.06 -12.41 -5.94
N THR A 64 5.44 -11.23 -5.44
CA THR A 64 4.74 -10.60 -4.32
C THR A 64 3.32 -10.18 -4.71
N ALA A 65 3.13 -9.66 -5.93
CA ALA A 65 1.81 -9.31 -6.45
C ALA A 65 0.89 -10.54 -6.51
N MET A 66 1.35 -11.68 -7.06
CA MET A 66 0.55 -12.91 -7.08
C MET A 66 0.13 -13.38 -5.68
N ARG A 67 1.06 -13.30 -4.72
CA ARG A 67 0.82 -13.67 -3.33
C ARG A 67 -0.20 -12.77 -2.65
N LEU A 68 -0.05 -11.46 -2.79
CA LEU A 68 -0.99 -10.47 -2.25
C LEU A 68 -2.37 -10.61 -2.87
N SER A 69 -2.45 -10.81 -4.18
CA SER A 69 -3.71 -11.03 -4.91
C SER A 69 -4.48 -12.23 -4.42
N ARG A 70 -3.79 -13.35 -4.19
CA ARG A 70 -4.43 -14.56 -3.64
C ARG A 70 -4.95 -14.33 -2.22
N TYR A 71 -4.22 -13.58 -1.39
CA TYR A 71 -4.61 -13.34 -0.01
C TYR A 71 -5.76 -12.34 0.12
N PHE A 72 -5.72 -11.23 -0.63
CA PHE A 72 -6.69 -10.14 -0.53
C PHE A 72 -7.85 -10.22 -1.54
N GLY A 73 -7.85 -11.21 -2.43
CA GLY A 73 -8.89 -11.33 -3.47
C GLY A 73 -8.80 -10.25 -4.55
N THR A 74 -7.59 -9.76 -4.85
CA THR A 74 -7.34 -8.78 -5.91
C THR A 74 -6.68 -9.43 -7.13
N THR A 75 -6.24 -8.65 -8.12
CA THR A 75 -5.50 -9.15 -9.28
C THR A 75 -4.01 -8.79 -9.20
N PRO A 76 -3.09 -9.58 -9.76
CA PRO A 76 -1.67 -9.23 -9.73
C PRO A 76 -1.40 -7.90 -10.44
N GLY A 77 -2.17 -7.62 -11.50
CA GLY A 77 -2.11 -6.36 -12.25
C GLY A 77 -2.45 -5.13 -11.40
N PHE A 78 -3.36 -5.25 -10.43
CA PHE A 78 -3.65 -4.15 -9.49
C PHE A 78 -2.36 -3.69 -8.78
N TRP A 79 -1.60 -4.62 -8.20
CA TRP A 79 -0.37 -4.30 -7.49
C TRP A 79 0.76 -3.81 -8.41
N MET A 80 0.89 -4.40 -9.60
CA MET A 80 1.89 -3.98 -10.57
C MET A 80 1.60 -2.56 -11.11
N ASN A 81 0.33 -2.19 -11.26
CA ASN A 81 -0.06 -0.87 -11.73
C ASN A 81 0.24 0.24 -10.70
N LEU A 82 0.23 -0.08 -9.40
CA LEU A 82 0.68 0.86 -8.36
C LEU A 82 2.18 1.17 -8.50
N GLN A 83 2.99 0.20 -8.94
CA GLN A 83 4.45 0.36 -9.07
C GLN A 83 4.85 1.23 -10.27
N MET A 84 4.02 1.30 -11.31
CA MET A 84 4.30 2.03 -12.55
C MET A 84 3.92 3.52 -12.48
N ARG A 85 3.34 3.98 -11.36
CA ARG A 85 2.87 5.35 -11.17
C ARG A 85 3.86 6.21 -10.40
#